data_AF-A0A382LJK6-F1
#
_entry.id   AF-A0A382LJK6-F1
#
_cell.length_a   1.000
_cell.length_b   1.000
_cell.length_c   1.000
_cell.angle_alpha   90.00
_cell.angle_beta   90.00
_cell.angle_gamma   90.00
#
_symmetry.space_group_name_H-M   'P 1'
#
loop_
_entity.id
_entity.type
_entity.pdbx_description
1 polymer ?
#
loop_
_entity_poly.entity_id
_entity_poly.type
_entity_poly.pdbx_seq_one_letter_code
_entity_poly.pdbx_strand_id
1 'polypeptide(L)'
;VGCNIAIMKRFLPLFIILPLFLFFGCSENRKNTSMIAVDGWGKEGQVLKSLKNVAFNFPDSGFAYERKSDYVKQCLEAIQSNVQIIGLESFSDTIQIRFLRSREDMFWLTGSKPSGMANPYINTVYLVADGNKTPPIKHELMHLITMLEWGYPHVSSTLINEGLAA
;
A
#
# COMPACT_ATOMS: atom_id res chain seq x y z
N VAL A 1 55.09 32.94 44.26
CA VAL A 1 56.06 31.85 44.52
C VAL A 1 56.07 30.95 43.29
N GLY A 2 57.21 30.89 42.57
CA GLY A 2 57.62 29.95 41.50
C GLY A 2 56.61 29.61 40.39
N CYS A 3 56.89 29.72 39.09
CA CYS A 3 58.07 29.20 38.41
C CYS A 3 58.17 29.79 37.00
N ASN A 4 59.39 30.18 36.60
CA ASN A 4 59.76 30.61 35.26
C ASN A 4 60.45 29.44 34.52
N ILE A 5 60.09 29.28 33.24
CA ILE A 5 60.95 28.94 32.09
C ILE A 5 61.74 27.62 32.11
N ALA A 6 61.40 26.73 31.17
CA ALA A 6 62.40 26.14 30.27
C ALA A 6 61.73 25.69 28.96
N ILE A 7 62.12 26.37 27.88
CA ILE A 7 61.84 26.05 26.49
C ILE A 7 62.85 24.98 26.02
N MET A 8 62.43 24.21 25.01
CA MET A 8 63.23 23.72 23.87
C MET A 8 63.69 22.25 23.83
N LYS A 9 63.15 21.54 22.81
CA LYS A 9 63.84 20.81 21.72
C LYS A 9 63.35 19.38 21.53
N ARG A 10 62.52 19.13 20.52
CA ARG A 10 62.94 18.64 19.18
C ARG A 10 61.72 18.21 18.35
N PHE A 11 61.70 18.73 17.12
CA PHE A 11 60.90 18.28 16.00
C PHE A 11 61.06 16.77 15.74
N LEU A 12 59.97 16.05 15.48
CA LEU A 12 59.71 15.41 14.19
C LEU A 12 58.22 14.96 14.11
N PRO A 13 57.61 14.91 12.92
CA PRO A 13 56.17 14.93 12.72
C PRO A 13 55.59 13.52 12.61
N LEU A 14 54.39 13.31 13.17
CA LEU A 14 53.52 12.21 12.76
C LEU A 14 52.12 12.79 12.49
N PHE A 15 52.04 13.56 11.41
CA PHE A 15 50.83 13.55 10.60
C PHE A 15 50.58 12.10 10.16
N ILE A 16 49.31 11.74 9.97
CA ILE A 16 48.79 10.41 9.58
C ILE A 16 48.36 9.56 10.79
N ILE A 17 47.24 9.97 11.41
CA ILE A 17 46.24 8.97 11.82
C ILE A 17 44.94 9.36 11.11
N LEU A 18 44.74 8.62 10.02
CA LEU A 18 43.66 8.63 9.05
C LEU A 18 42.28 8.51 9.72
N PRO A 19 41.25 9.26 9.27
CA PRO A 19 39.90 9.15 9.81
C PRO A 19 39.26 7.84 9.34
N LEU A 20 39.33 6.80 10.16
CA LEU A 20 38.81 5.45 9.88
C LEU A 20 37.50 5.21 10.65
N PHE A 21 36.50 6.07 10.44
CA PHE A 21 35.13 5.86 10.92
C PHE A 21 34.07 6.29 9.90
N LEU A 22 34.35 6.07 8.61
CA LEU A 22 33.33 5.99 7.58
C LEU A 22 33.28 4.52 7.13
N PHE A 23 32.08 3.98 6.89
CA PHE A 23 31.77 2.58 6.56
C PHE A 23 31.30 1.66 7.70
N PHE A 24 30.42 2.15 8.60
CA PHE A 24 29.31 1.29 9.03
C PHE A 24 28.14 1.49 8.04
N GLY A 25 28.29 0.91 6.85
CA GLY A 25 27.14 0.64 6.01
C GLY A 25 26.35 -0.51 6.64
N CYS A 26 25.14 -0.25 7.13
CA CYS A 26 24.22 -1.33 7.47
C CYS A 26 23.87 -2.07 6.17
N SER A 27 24.58 -3.17 5.91
CA SER A 27 24.10 -4.21 5.01
C SER A 27 22.93 -4.89 5.72
N GLU A 28 21.71 -4.43 5.44
CA GLU A 28 20.51 -5.17 5.83
C GLU A 28 20.43 -6.41 4.96
N ASN A 29 21.02 -7.50 5.44
CA ASN A 29 20.73 -8.84 4.95
C ASN A 29 19.25 -9.09 5.22
N ARG A 30 18.38 -8.85 4.22
CA ARG A 30 17.01 -9.35 4.22
C ARG A 30 17.06 -10.87 4.22
N LYS A 31 17.20 -11.45 5.42
CA LYS A 31 16.87 -12.86 5.65
C LYS A 31 15.40 -13.00 5.25
N ASN A 32 15.14 -13.85 4.25
CA ASN A 32 13.79 -14.33 3.95
C ASN A 32 13.25 -14.98 5.22
N THR A 33 12.58 -14.17 6.03
CA THR A 33 11.97 -14.61 7.27
C THR A 33 10.68 -15.28 6.83
N SER A 34 10.74 -16.61 6.79
CA SER A 34 9.56 -17.47 6.79
C SER A 34 8.46 -16.86 7.67
N MET A 35 7.26 -16.69 7.10
CA MET A 35 6.08 -16.10 7.73
C MET A 35 5.49 -17.02 8.82
N ILE A 36 6.27 -17.39 9.83
CA ILE A 36 5.77 -18.20 10.94
C ILE A 36 5.54 -17.28 12.13
N ALA A 37 4.25 -16.99 12.33
CA ALA A 37 3.65 -16.47 13.53
C ALA A 37 4.17 -17.19 14.78
N VAL A 38 4.56 -16.45 15.81
CA VAL A 38 4.84 -16.98 17.15
C VAL A 38 3.59 -16.71 17.99
N ASP A 39 3.10 -17.72 18.73
CA ASP A 39 1.97 -17.61 19.68
C ASP A 39 0.65 -17.06 19.11
N GLY A 40 0.26 -17.48 17.89
CA GLY A 40 -1.02 -17.09 17.28
C GLY A 40 -1.06 -15.69 16.65
N TRP A 41 0.05 -14.93 16.71
CA TRP A 41 0.16 -13.61 16.08
C TRP A 41 0.49 -13.69 14.58
N GLY A 42 -0.45 -13.31 13.73
CA GLY A 42 -0.18 -13.13 12.30
C GLY A 42 0.68 -11.89 12.04
N LYS A 43 1.67 -12.00 11.14
CA LYS A 43 2.39 -10.83 10.60
C LYS A 43 1.70 -10.37 9.32
N GLU A 44 1.34 -9.09 9.26
CA GLU A 44 0.89 -8.42 8.04
C GLU A 44 1.94 -7.39 7.61
N GLY A 45 2.52 -7.58 6.41
CA GLY A 45 3.39 -6.58 5.79
C GLY A 45 2.76 -6.06 4.50
N GLN A 46 3.00 -4.78 4.21
CA GLN A 46 2.40 -4.10 3.05
C GLN A 46 3.43 -3.29 2.27
N VAL A 47 3.17 -3.15 0.97
CA VAL A 47 3.84 -2.18 0.10
C VAL A 47 2.83 -1.15 -0.41
N LEU A 48 3.27 0.10 -0.40
CA LEU A 48 2.41 1.26 -0.66
C LEU A 48 2.85 1.97 -1.95
N LYS A 49 1.89 2.46 -2.72
CA LYS A 49 2.13 3.33 -3.87
C LYS A 49 1.00 4.33 -4.01
N SER A 50 1.32 5.59 -4.28
CA SER A 50 0.31 6.62 -4.53
C SER A 50 0.51 7.21 -5.91
N LEU A 51 -0.58 7.38 -6.66
CA LEU A 51 -0.60 7.99 -7.99
C LEU A 51 -1.78 8.97 -8.03
N LYS A 52 -1.50 10.27 -8.11
CA LYS A 52 -2.52 11.33 -8.02
C LYS A 52 -3.40 11.14 -6.77
N ASN A 53 -4.72 11.03 -6.93
CA ASN A 53 -5.72 10.82 -5.89
C ASN A 53 -5.96 9.34 -5.53
N VAL A 54 -5.15 8.40 -6.03
CA VAL A 54 -5.33 6.96 -5.76
C VAL A 54 -4.15 6.40 -4.98
N ALA A 55 -4.41 5.95 -3.75
CA ALA A 55 -3.47 5.23 -2.92
C ALA A 55 -3.67 3.72 -3.05
N PHE A 56 -2.57 2.98 -3.20
CA PHE A 56 -2.56 1.52 -3.34
C PHE A 56 -1.83 0.86 -2.19
N ASN A 57 -2.45 -0.16 -1.61
CA ASN A 57 -1.84 -1.04 -0.62
C ASN A 57 -1.86 -2.47 -1.16
N PHE A 58 -0.71 -3.11 -1.20
CA PHE A 58 -0.60 -4.54 -1.51
C PHE A 58 0.03 -5.27 -0.33
N PRO A 59 -0.22 -6.58 -0.17
CA PRO A 59 0.60 -7.41 0.68
C PRO A 59 2.08 -7.33 0.24
N ASP A 60 3.01 -7.50 1.17
CA ASP A 60 4.45 -7.44 0.87
C ASP A 60 5.01 -8.66 0.12
N SER A 61 4.16 -9.66 -0.12
CA SER A 61 4.51 -10.94 -0.73
C SER A 61 3.25 -11.68 -1.22
N GLY A 62 3.44 -12.73 -2.02
CA GLY A 62 2.36 -13.56 -2.58
C GLY A 62 1.77 -13.02 -3.88
N PHE A 63 0.66 -13.64 -4.33
CA PHE A 63 0.11 -13.43 -5.68
C PHE A 63 -0.21 -11.96 -6.00
N ALA A 64 -0.90 -11.27 -5.09
CA ALA A 64 -1.19 -9.84 -5.23
C ALA A 64 0.07 -8.99 -5.41
N TYR A 65 1.12 -9.28 -4.63
CA TYR A 65 2.39 -8.57 -4.68
C TYR A 65 3.12 -8.78 -6.00
N GLU A 66 3.15 -10.01 -6.50
CA GLU A 66 3.82 -10.37 -7.77
C GLU A 66 3.18 -9.65 -8.96
N ARG A 67 1.87 -9.40 -8.91
CA ARG A 67 1.09 -8.76 -9.98
C ARG A 67 0.72 -7.31 -9.72
N LYS A 68 1.28 -6.67 -8.69
CA LYS A 68 0.89 -5.32 -8.25
C LYS A 68 0.92 -4.27 -9.37
N SER A 69 1.90 -4.33 -10.27
CA SER A 69 2.00 -3.38 -11.39
C SER A 69 0.84 -3.54 -12.38
N ASP A 70 0.45 -4.77 -12.70
CA ASP A 70 -0.69 -5.07 -13.58
C ASP A 70 -2.00 -4.63 -12.93
N TYR A 71 -2.13 -4.84 -11.62
CA TYR A 71 -3.32 -4.44 -10.88
C TYR A 71 -3.45 -2.93 -10.77
N VAL A 72 -2.36 -2.20 -10.55
CA VAL A 72 -2.37 -0.73 -10.61
C VAL A 72 -2.87 -0.26 -11.97
N LYS A 73 -2.38 -0.85 -13.07
CA LYS A 73 -2.84 -0.51 -14.43
C LYS A 73 -4.35 -0.77 -14.59
N GLN A 74 -4.81 -1.98 -14.24
CA GLN A 74 -6.23 -2.35 -14.31
C GLN A 74 -7.13 -1.44 -13.48
N CYS A 75 -6.69 -1.03 -12.29
CA CYS A 75 -7.47 -0.11 -11.44
C CYS A 75 -7.61 1.26 -12.11
N LEU A 76 -6.52 1.81 -12.67
CA LEU A 76 -6.56 3.11 -13.35
C LEU A 76 -7.45 3.07 -14.61
N GLU A 77 -7.37 1.99 -15.38
CA GLU A 77 -8.25 1.76 -16.54
C GLU A 77 -9.72 1.60 -16.12
N ALA A 78 -9.97 0.89 -15.03
CA ALA A 78 -11.32 0.73 -14.47
C ALA A 78 -11.90 2.06 -13.96
N ILE A 79 -11.13 2.87 -13.24
CA ILE A 79 -11.55 4.21 -12.81
C ILE A 79 -11.93 5.05 -14.03
N GLN A 80 -11.05 5.11 -15.04
CA GLN A 80 -11.32 5.86 -16.26
C GLN A 80 -12.60 5.38 -16.96
N SER A 81 -12.76 4.06 -17.13
CA SER A 81 -13.95 3.48 -17.76
C SER A 81 -15.22 3.79 -16.96
N ASN A 82 -15.18 3.69 -15.63
CA ASN A 82 -16.36 3.93 -14.79
C ASN A 82 -16.77 5.40 -14.82
N VAL A 83 -15.82 6.32 -14.69
CA VAL A 83 -16.02 7.78 -14.82
C VAL A 83 -16.73 8.13 -16.14
N GLN A 84 -16.29 7.51 -17.24
CA GLN A 84 -16.93 7.69 -18.55
C GLN A 84 -18.35 7.14 -18.61
N ILE A 85 -18.59 5.94 -18.05
CA ILE A 85 -19.91 5.30 -18.01
C ILE A 85 -20.93 6.18 -17.28
N ILE A 86 -20.52 6.80 -16.17
CA ILE A 86 -21.40 7.65 -15.35
C ILE A 86 -21.42 9.13 -15.78
N GLY A 87 -20.72 9.46 -16.87
CA GLY A 87 -20.75 10.79 -17.49
C GLY A 87 -20.02 11.88 -16.70
N LEU A 88 -19.06 11.52 -15.84
CA LEU A 88 -18.23 12.50 -15.13
C LEU A 88 -17.07 12.98 -16.01
N GLU A 89 -16.73 14.27 -15.93
CA GLU A 89 -15.56 14.83 -16.61
C GLU A 89 -14.25 14.35 -15.98
N SER A 90 -14.22 14.23 -14.65
CA SER A 90 -13.07 13.75 -13.90
C SER A 90 -13.50 13.21 -12.52
N PHE A 91 -12.63 12.39 -11.91
CA PHE A 91 -12.80 11.89 -10.55
C PHE A 91 -11.62 12.35 -9.70
N SER A 92 -11.88 13.20 -8.71
CA SER A 92 -10.84 13.90 -7.94
C SER A 92 -10.75 13.48 -6.48
N ASP A 93 -11.74 12.72 -5.98
CA ASP A 93 -11.74 12.22 -4.61
C ASP A 93 -10.53 11.33 -4.34
N THR A 94 -9.96 11.49 -3.16
CA THR A 94 -8.86 10.64 -2.73
C THR A 94 -9.41 9.31 -2.23
N ILE A 95 -9.00 8.22 -2.90
CA ILE A 95 -9.43 6.86 -2.58
C ILE A 95 -8.24 5.95 -2.25
N GLN A 96 -8.52 4.88 -1.51
CA GLN A 96 -7.59 3.80 -1.23
C GLN A 96 -8.05 2.50 -1.89
N ILE A 97 -7.14 1.80 -2.54
CA ILE A 97 -7.37 0.46 -3.09
C ILE A 97 -6.42 -0.50 -2.39
N ARG A 98 -6.98 -1.39 -1.56
CA ARG A 98 -6.22 -2.36 -0.78
C ARG A 98 -6.43 -3.77 -1.30
N PHE A 99 -5.37 -4.34 -1.82
CA PHE A 99 -5.32 -5.75 -2.20
C PHE A 99 -5.04 -6.61 -0.96
N LEU A 100 -5.74 -7.74 -0.88
CA LEU A 100 -5.70 -8.69 0.23
C LEU A 100 -5.27 -10.06 -0.26
N ARG A 101 -4.66 -10.86 0.61
CA ARG A 101 -4.14 -12.19 0.25
C ARG A 101 -5.23 -13.24 0.24
N SER A 102 -6.30 -13.02 0.99
CA SER A 102 -7.34 -14.03 1.18
C SER A 102 -8.69 -13.38 1.53
N ARG A 103 -9.76 -14.18 1.40
CA ARG A 103 -11.09 -13.82 1.91
C ARG A 103 -11.14 -13.83 3.45
N GLU A 104 -10.17 -14.44 4.12
CA GLU A 104 -10.05 -14.37 5.58
C GLU A 104 -9.55 -12.98 6.00
N ASP A 105 -8.56 -12.42 5.30
CA ASP A 105 -8.09 -11.05 5.52
C ASP A 105 -9.26 -10.05 5.31
N MET A 106 -10.11 -10.30 4.30
CA MET A 106 -11.31 -9.50 4.06
C MET A 106 -12.28 -9.53 5.25
N PHE A 107 -12.46 -10.70 5.88
CA PHE A 107 -13.33 -10.85 7.04
C PHE A 107 -12.87 -10.00 8.22
N TRP A 108 -11.57 -10.00 8.51
CA TRP A 108 -11.02 -9.19 9.60
C TRP A 108 -11.19 -7.68 9.39
N LEU A 109 -11.24 -7.22 8.13
CA LEU A 109 -11.37 -5.81 7.78
C LEU A 109 -12.82 -5.35 7.59
N THR A 110 -13.72 -6.25 7.19
CA THR A 110 -15.07 -5.89 6.73
C THR A 110 -16.19 -6.65 7.43
N GLY A 111 -15.88 -7.64 8.25
CA GLY A 111 -16.87 -8.52 8.89
C GLY A 111 -17.52 -9.53 7.94
N SER A 112 -17.09 -9.61 6.68
CA SER A 112 -17.63 -10.54 5.69
C SER A 112 -16.54 -11.05 4.74
N LYS A 113 -16.88 -12.06 3.93
CA LYS A 113 -15.89 -12.76 3.08
C LYS A 113 -16.07 -12.51 1.59
N PRO A 114 -16.42 -11.35 1.02
CA PRO A 114 -16.53 -11.23 -0.44
C PRO A 114 -15.14 -11.25 -1.12
N SER A 115 -15.11 -11.35 -2.44
CA SER A 115 -13.87 -11.19 -3.23
C SER A 115 -13.49 -9.74 -3.46
N GLY A 116 -14.43 -8.82 -3.26
CA GLY A 116 -14.24 -7.38 -3.32
C GLY A 116 -15.23 -6.69 -2.39
N MET A 117 -14.92 -5.47 -1.94
CA MET A 117 -15.87 -4.64 -1.22
C MET A 117 -15.50 -3.16 -1.36
N ALA A 118 -16.42 -2.35 -1.85
CA ALA A 118 -16.39 -0.89 -1.71
C ALA A 118 -16.89 -0.45 -0.32
N ASN A 119 -16.14 0.44 0.32
CA ASN A 119 -16.51 1.11 1.56
C ASN A 119 -16.33 2.63 1.41
N PRO A 120 -17.38 3.36 0.98
CA PRO A 120 -17.28 4.79 0.73
C PRO A 120 -17.23 5.63 2.02
N TYR A 121 -17.48 5.06 3.22
CA TYR A 121 -17.30 5.82 4.47
C TYR A 121 -15.84 6.13 4.79
N ILE A 122 -14.92 5.36 4.22
CA ILE A 122 -13.47 5.52 4.36
C ILE A 122 -12.77 5.59 3.00
N ASN A 123 -13.53 5.87 1.94
CA ASN A 123 -13.05 5.98 0.56
C ASN A 123 -12.19 4.78 0.11
N THR A 124 -12.51 3.57 0.56
CA THR A 124 -11.64 2.40 0.37
C THR A 124 -12.34 1.30 -0.42
N VAL A 125 -11.62 0.69 -1.37
CA VAL A 125 -11.99 -0.58 -2.01
C VAL A 125 -11.02 -1.66 -1.56
N TYR A 126 -11.58 -2.76 -1.05
CA TYR A 126 -10.84 -3.98 -0.70
C TYR A 126 -10.99 -5.00 -1.83
N LEU A 127 -9.91 -5.66 -2.22
CA LEU A 127 -9.90 -6.64 -3.32
C LEU A 127 -9.06 -7.85 -2.94
N VAL A 128 -9.63 -9.04 -3.00
CA VAL A 128 -8.88 -10.28 -2.79
C VAL A 128 -8.21 -10.70 -4.08
N ALA A 129 -6.88 -10.81 -4.07
CA ALA A 129 -6.08 -11.30 -5.18
C ALA A 129 -5.20 -12.48 -4.72
N ASP A 130 -5.83 -13.66 -4.66
CA ASP A 130 -5.25 -14.92 -4.18
C ASP A 130 -4.83 -15.88 -5.30
N GLY A 131 -5.11 -15.52 -6.56
CA GLY A 131 -4.84 -16.34 -7.74
C GLY A 131 -5.91 -17.37 -8.07
N ASN A 132 -6.91 -17.57 -7.22
CA ASN A 132 -8.02 -18.49 -7.47
C ASN A 132 -9.09 -17.84 -8.36
N LYS A 133 -9.33 -16.55 -8.18
CA LYS A 133 -10.30 -15.76 -8.96
C LYS A 133 -9.73 -14.41 -9.32
N THR A 134 -10.19 -13.86 -10.44
CA THR A 134 -9.90 -12.48 -10.83
C THR A 134 -10.59 -11.54 -9.84
N PRO A 135 -9.88 -10.58 -9.22
CA PRO A 135 -10.51 -9.61 -8.33
C PRO A 135 -11.51 -8.74 -9.11
N PRO A 136 -12.69 -8.43 -8.55
CA PRO A 136 -13.75 -7.68 -9.23
C PRO A 136 -13.45 -6.15 -9.26
N ILE A 137 -12.27 -5.77 -9.79
CA ILE A 137 -11.73 -4.40 -9.73
C ILE A 137 -12.74 -3.37 -10.25
N LYS A 138 -13.23 -3.54 -11.48
CA LYS A 138 -14.11 -2.57 -12.13
C LYS A 138 -15.45 -2.45 -11.40
N HIS A 139 -15.99 -3.58 -10.93
CA HIS A 139 -17.26 -3.65 -10.21
C HIS A 139 -17.21 -2.88 -8.89
N GLU A 140 -16.24 -3.18 -8.02
CA GLU A 140 -16.13 -2.49 -6.73
C GLU A 140 -15.78 -1.01 -6.88
N LEU A 141 -14.95 -0.66 -7.87
CA LEU A 141 -14.65 0.74 -8.16
C LEU A 141 -15.87 1.49 -8.67
N MET A 142 -16.78 0.85 -9.40
CA MET A 142 -18.02 1.50 -9.84
C MET A 142 -18.88 1.84 -8.62
N HIS A 143 -19.06 0.89 -7.70
CA HIS A 143 -19.77 1.15 -6.45
C HIS A 143 -19.14 2.28 -5.66
N LEU A 144 -17.82 2.26 -5.45
CA LEU A 144 -17.15 3.32 -4.68
C LEU A 144 -17.34 4.69 -5.32
N ILE A 145 -17.01 4.82 -6.62
CA ILE A 145 -17.09 6.10 -7.33
C ILE A 145 -18.52 6.64 -7.31
N THR A 146 -19.51 5.81 -7.66
CA THR A 146 -20.91 6.25 -7.70
C THR A 146 -21.45 6.61 -6.32
N MET A 147 -21.07 5.89 -5.26
CA MET A 147 -21.52 6.24 -3.91
C MET A 147 -20.86 7.51 -3.38
N LEU A 148 -19.63 7.83 -3.78
CA LEU A 148 -18.98 9.09 -3.44
C LEU A 148 -19.60 10.28 -4.19
N GLU A 149 -19.92 10.09 -5.47
CA GLU A 149 -20.39 11.17 -6.36
C GLU A 149 -21.90 11.40 -6.27
N TRP A 150 -22.69 10.34 -6.12
CA TRP A 150 -24.17 10.39 -6.12
C TRP A 150 -24.79 10.10 -4.76
N GLY A 151 -23.98 9.71 -3.78
CA GLY A 151 -24.45 9.25 -2.47
C GLY A 151 -24.91 7.80 -2.47
N TYR A 152 -25.31 7.32 -1.29
CA TYR A 152 -25.78 5.95 -1.13
C TYR A 152 -27.11 5.71 -1.85
N PRO A 153 -27.22 4.63 -2.66
CA PRO A 153 -28.48 4.29 -3.30
C PRO A 153 -29.53 3.91 -2.26
N HIS A 154 -30.79 4.30 -2.52
CA HIS A 154 -31.92 3.80 -1.74
C HIS A 154 -32.01 2.27 -1.86
N VAL A 155 -32.50 1.59 -0.83
CA VAL A 155 -32.58 0.11 -0.76
C VAL A 155 -33.40 -0.53 -1.89
N SER A 156 -34.31 0.22 -2.52
CA SER A 156 -35.07 -0.25 -3.69
C SER A 156 -34.26 -0.26 -4.99
N SER A 157 -33.08 0.38 -4.99
CA SER A 157 -32.23 0.54 -6.17
C SER A 157 -31.10 -0.49 -6.23
N THR A 158 -31.12 -1.54 -5.40
CA THR A 158 -30.07 -2.58 -5.38
C THR A 158 -29.82 -3.18 -6.76
N LEU A 159 -30.88 -3.54 -7.51
CA LEU A 159 -30.71 -4.11 -8.84
C LEU A 159 -30.00 -3.15 -9.81
N ILE A 160 -30.32 -1.87 -9.73
CA ILE A 160 -29.69 -0.84 -10.58
C ILE A 160 -28.24 -0.62 -10.15
N ASN A 161 -27.97 -0.59 -8.85
CA ASN A 161 -26.62 -0.45 -8.30
C ASN A 161 -25.70 -1.60 -8.75
N GLU A 162 -26.13 -2.85 -8.57
CA GLU A 162 -25.38 -4.03 -9.01
C GLU A 162 -25.26 -4.10 -10.54
N GLY A 163 -26.34 -3.73 -11.25
CA GLY A 163 -26.37 -3.71 -12.72
C GLY A 163 -25.45 -2.65 -13.32
N LEU A 164 -25.30 -1.49 -12.69
CA LEU A 164 -24.36 -0.44 -13.11
C LEU A 164 -22.90 -0.88 -12.96
N ALA A 165 -22.62 -1.69 -11.94
CA ALA A 165 -21.28 -2.21 -11.63
C ALA A 165 -20.91 -3.50 -12.38
N ALA A 166 -21.79 -4.04 -13.23
CA ALA A 166 -21.58 -5.32 -13.92
C ALA A 166 -20.50 -5.30 -15.01
#